data_AF-A0A1H6UVW7-F1
#
_entry.id   AF-A0A1H6UVW7-F1
#
_cell.length_a   1.000
_cell.length_b   1.000
_cell.length_c   1.000
_cell.angle_alpha   90.00
_cell.angle_beta   90.00
_cell.angle_gamma   90.00
#
_symmetry.space_group_name_H-M   'P 1'
#
loop_
_entity.id
_entity.type
_entity.pdbx_description
1 polymer ?
#
loop_
_entity_poly.entity_id
_entity_poly.type
_entity_poly.pdbx_seq_one_letter_code
_entity_poly.pdbx_strand_id
1 'polypeptide(L)'
;MEATIRCKITRHTHVFQPGNIVEVRRRILEKSENQPVSGYFVPDIGDGTPGIIPLDTAEPLADVPAPEETYYGKCVLTSVSNFWQNSADNQVISPNGTVEPEKVRVIHYPDCQQLVFHMPRYAWDAGTFRLTNTCSQEVIEEKPVRERLNGGTMILTNTLPYPPGFYTIEANWPDGWTHRIQFIKFTEGFPKAPFENAPGNFRRAIRNEEVHLLHEPEPEIVEGVTANGTPIPDTSFRRDDDREYTSPACSLRMVQDSNDHRLFDYTGREIPTGIDVEKFKKELMSRFFPTLEYTQDGRGGSIYYKEGDIKIEFGWEFGGFNTVVIIFIPEPKYWEAHTGTPLSRRDEILKFLCDQVIHDQARGCKAVMYDDAISIVR
;
A
#
# COMPACT_ATOMS: atom_id res chain seq x y z
N MET A 1 20.62 25.04 -1.11
CA MET A 1 20.59 24.12 -2.27
C MET A 1 21.92 24.24 -2.98
N GLU A 2 22.62 23.13 -3.17
CA GLU A 2 23.86 23.12 -3.95
C GLU A 2 23.50 23.07 -5.43
N ALA A 3 24.25 23.78 -6.27
CA ALA A 3 24.04 23.74 -7.72
C ALA A 3 24.36 22.33 -8.23
N THR A 4 23.42 21.73 -8.96
CA THR A 4 23.61 20.47 -9.67
C THR A 4 23.89 20.72 -11.15
N ILE A 5 24.48 19.72 -11.82
CA ILE A 5 24.61 19.66 -13.28
C ILE A 5 24.28 18.23 -13.74
N ARG A 6 23.90 18.07 -15.01
CA ARG A 6 23.70 16.75 -15.60
C ARG A 6 24.97 16.33 -16.32
N CYS A 7 25.38 15.09 -16.12
CA CYS A 7 26.53 14.51 -16.80
C CYS A 7 26.12 13.25 -17.54
N LYS A 8 26.56 13.12 -18.80
CA LYS A 8 26.47 11.88 -19.56
C LYS A 8 27.68 11.01 -19.27
N ILE A 9 27.44 9.79 -18.83
CA ILE A 9 28.49 8.83 -18.54
C ILE A 9 29.11 8.36 -19.86
N THR A 10 30.42 8.51 -20.02
CA THR A 10 31.16 8.12 -21.23
C THR A 10 31.85 6.77 -21.07
N ARG A 11 32.21 6.40 -19.83
CA ARG A 11 32.81 5.12 -19.48
C ARG A 11 32.15 4.53 -18.25
N HIS A 12 32.08 3.21 -18.20
CA HIS A 12 31.47 2.49 -17.08
C HIS A 12 32.17 2.87 -15.77
N THR A 13 31.40 3.24 -14.76
CA THR A 13 31.89 3.59 -13.42
C THR A 13 30.84 3.23 -12.39
N HIS A 14 31.21 2.46 -11.36
CA HIS A 14 30.28 1.95 -10.36
C HIS A 14 29.08 1.24 -11.02
N VAL A 15 27.85 1.64 -10.69
CA VAL A 15 26.62 1.14 -11.34
C VAL A 15 26.23 1.91 -12.61
N PHE A 16 26.97 2.94 -12.98
CA PHE A 16 26.63 3.82 -14.10
C PHE A 16 27.30 3.35 -15.40
N GLN A 17 26.48 3.12 -16.42
CA GLN A 17 26.94 2.64 -17.74
C GLN A 17 27.04 3.78 -18.75
N PRO A 18 27.87 3.61 -19.81
CA PRO A 18 27.98 4.59 -20.88
C PRO A 18 26.63 4.94 -21.51
N GLY A 19 26.37 6.24 -21.64
CA GLY A 19 25.12 6.83 -22.14
C GLY A 19 24.11 7.18 -21.06
N ASN A 20 24.25 6.68 -19.83
CA ASN A 20 23.37 7.08 -18.73
C ASN A 20 23.57 8.57 -18.43
N ILE A 21 22.50 9.27 -18.07
CA ILE A 21 22.55 10.67 -17.64
C ILE A 21 22.31 10.69 -16.13
N VAL A 22 23.24 11.31 -15.41
CA VAL A 22 23.24 11.37 -13.94
C VAL A 22 23.30 12.82 -13.51
N GLU A 23 22.46 13.20 -12.54
CA GLU A 23 22.54 14.50 -11.89
C GLU A 23 23.64 14.45 -10.83
N VAL A 24 24.63 15.33 -10.92
CA VAL A 24 25.75 15.40 -9.98
C VAL A 24 25.86 16.79 -9.38
N ARG A 25 26.55 16.92 -8.25
CA ARG A 25 26.86 18.24 -7.69
C ARG A 25 27.90 18.93 -8.57
N ARG A 26 27.68 20.22 -8.85
CA ARG A 26 28.56 21.03 -9.71
C ARG A 26 29.98 21.16 -9.14
N ARG A 27 30.13 21.05 -7.82
CA ARG A 27 31.42 21.12 -7.14
C ARG A 27 32.28 19.92 -7.52
N ILE A 28 33.37 20.20 -8.23
CA ILE A 28 34.41 19.21 -8.50
C ILE A 28 35.20 18.97 -7.22
N LEU A 29 35.34 17.71 -6.84
CA LEU A 29 36.25 17.30 -5.78
C LEU A 29 37.63 17.08 -6.39
N GLU A 30 38.61 17.86 -5.96
CA GLU A 30 39.98 17.78 -6.46
C GLU A 30 40.72 16.55 -5.91
N LYS A 31 41.76 16.13 -6.63
CA LYS A 31 42.61 15.03 -6.19
C LYS A 31 43.33 15.44 -4.91
N SER A 32 43.30 14.57 -3.90
CA SER A 32 44.00 14.73 -2.63
C SER A 32 44.63 13.41 -2.20
N GLU A 33 45.36 13.40 -1.08
CA GLU A 33 45.94 12.17 -0.53
C GLU A 33 44.88 11.10 -0.23
N ASN A 34 43.68 11.53 0.20
CA ASN A 34 42.54 10.65 0.49
C ASN A 34 41.60 10.46 -0.71
N GLN A 35 41.86 11.13 -1.84
CA GLN A 35 41.02 11.07 -3.03
C GLN A 35 41.89 10.99 -4.30
N PRO A 36 42.14 9.80 -4.84
CA PRO A 36 43.16 9.60 -5.89
C PRO A 36 42.82 10.22 -7.24
N VAL A 37 41.55 10.57 -7.47
CA VAL A 37 41.02 11.08 -8.74
C VAL A 37 40.07 12.25 -8.53
N SER A 38 40.14 13.25 -9.41
CA SER A 38 39.17 14.34 -9.42
C SER A 38 37.87 13.90 -10.06
N GLY A 39 36.75 14.36 -9.54
CA GLY A 39 35.45 13.90 -10.01
C GLY A 39 34.28 14.71 -9.48
N TYR A 40 33.10 14.37 -9.99
CA TYR A 40 31.83 14.88 -9.51
C TYR A 40 31.36 14.05 -8.32
N PHE A 41 30.95 14.71 -7.24
CA PHE A 41 30.35 14.01 -6.11
C PHE A 41 28.97 13.48 -6.49
N VAL A 42 28.69 12.24 -6.08
CA VAL A 42 27.36 11.63 -6.09
C VAL A 42 26.99 11.14 -4.69
N PRO A 43 25.72 11.29 -4.26
CA PRO A 43 25.28 10.80 -2.96
C PRO A 43 25.29 9.28 -2.82
N ASP A 44 25.28 8.56 -3.94
CA ASP A 44 25.17 7.11 -3.97
C ASP A 44 25.89 6.54 -5.20
N ILE A 45 26.77 5.56 -5.01
CA ILE A 45 27.45 4.85 -6.11
C ILE A 45 26.77 3.52 -6.48
N GLY A 46 25.59 3.24 -5.92
CA GLY A 46 24.79 2.04 -6.16
C GLY A 46 24.68 1.09 -4.98
N ASP A 47 25.31 1.42 -3.85
CA ASP A 47 25.35 0.64 -2.61
C ASP A 47 24.91 1.44 -1.38
N GLY A 48 24.34 2.63 -1.58
CA GLY A 48 23.92 3.54 -0.51
C GLY A 48 25.03 4.46 -0.01
N THR A 49 26.26 4.28 -0.48
CA THR A 49 27.41 5.08 -0.03
C THR A 49 27.73 6.23 -0.99
N PRO A 50 28.09 7.41 -0.48
CA PRO A 50 28.55 8.51 -1.31
C PRO A 50 29.85 8.18 -2.01
N GLY A 51 30.05 8.77 -3.19
CA GLY A 51 31.30 8.61 -3.91
C GLY A 51 31.50 9.65 -5.00
N ILE A 52 32.36 9.31 -5.95
CA ILE A 52 32.74 10.20 -7.05
C ILE A 52 32.59 9.52 -8.40
N ILE A 53 32.11 10.28 -9.38
CA ILE A 53 32.19 9.96 -10.80
C ILE A 53 33.44 10.68 -11.33
N PRO A 54 34.50 9.96 -11.73
CA PRO A 54 35.72 10.59 -12.25
C PRO A 54 35.44 11.54 -13.43
N LEU A 55 36.19 12.65 -13.52
CA LEU A 55 36.00 13.63 -14.61
C LEU A 55 36.19 13.04 -16.00
N ASP A 56 37.03 12.01 -16.13
CA ASP A 56 37.35 11.35 -17.38
C ASP A 56 36.33 10.26 -17.76
N THR A 57 35.31 9.99 -16.93
CA THR A 57 34.23 9.02 -17.20
C THR A 57 32.89 9.69 -17.46
N ALA A 58 32.82 11.02 -17.43
CA ALA A 58 31.58 11.76 -17.60
C ALA A 58 31.77 13.09 -18.34
N GLU A 59 30.80 13.45 -19.17
CA GLU A 59 30.77 14.69 -19.94
C GLU A 59 29.60 15.56 -19.44
N PRO A 60 29.85 16.80 -18.98
CA PRO A 60 28.79 17.73 -18.63
C PRO A 60 27.87 18.00 -19.83
N LEU A 61 26.57 17.94 -19.60
CA LEU A 61 25.58 18.36 -20.58
C LEU A 61 25.29 19.85 -20.37
N ALA A 62 25.03 20.55 -21.47
CA ALA A 62 24.44 21.89 -21.39
C ALA A 62 23.08 21.81 -20.65
N ASP A 63 22.70 22.88 -19.96
CA ASP A 63 21.42 23.01 -19.25
C ASP A 63 20.25 23.05 -20.25
N VAL A 64 19.99 21.91 -20.88
CA VAL A 64 18.77 21.65 -21.63
C VAL A 64 17.84 20.96 -20.65
N PRO A 65 16.74 21.62 -20.23
CA PRO A 65 15.75 20.95 -19.40
C PRO A 65 15.32 19.66 -20.10
N ALA A 66 15.23 18.56 -19.35
CA ALA A 66 14.63 17.37 -19.91
C ALA A 66 13.23 17.77 -20.41
N PRO A 67 12.78 17.29 -21.58
CA PRO A 67 11.37 17.44 -21.93
C PRO A 67 10.54 16.95 -20.74
N GLU A 68 9.43 17.64 -20.42
CA GLU A 68 8.51 17.32 -19.31
C GLU A 68 7.79 15.96 -19.47
N GLU A 69 8.39 15.04 -20.22
CA GLU A 69 7.90 13.70 -20.47
C GLU A 69 8.11 12.82 -19.23
N THR A 70 7.25 11.82 -19.14
CA THR A 70 7.29 10.74 -18.15
C THR A 70 8.67 10.09 -18.10
N TYR A 71 9.25 10.00 -16.91
CA TYR A 71 10.58 9.43 -16.72
C TYR A 71 10.49 7.90 -16.58
N TYR A 72 10.56 7.18 -17.70
CA TYR A 72 10.50 5.71 -17.76
C TYR A 72 11.76 4.97 -17.25
N GLY A 73 12.69 5.71 -16.65
CA GLY A 73 13.87 5.15 -16.00
C GLY A 73 13.56 4.08 -14.96
N LYS A 74 14.41 3.05 -14.83
CA LYS A 74 14.29 2.08 -13.74
C LYS A 74 14.73 2.71 -12.41
N CYS A 75 13.98 2.45 -11.34
CA CYS A 75 14.45 2.68 -9.97
C CYS A 75 15.25 1.47 -9.51
N VAL A 76 16.36 1.69 -8.82
CA VAL A 76 17.13 0.62 -8.17
C VAL A 76 17.35 0.98 -6.72
N LEU A 77 16.91 0.08 -5.83
CA LEU A 77 17.12 0.17 -4.40
C LEU A 77 18.61 -0.03 -4.08
N THR A 78 19.20 0.94 -3.39
CA THR A 78 20.63 0.93 -3.07
C THR A 78 20.87 0.62 -1.60
N SER A 79 20.04 1.16 -0.69
CA SER A 79 20.19 0.95 0.75
C SER A 79 18.86 1.07 1.49
N VAL A 80 18.71 0.26 2.54
CA VAL A 80 17.64 0.38 3.53
C VAL A 80 18.31 0.35 4.90
N SER A 81 18.06 1.37 5.72
CA SER A 81 18.65 1.53 7.03
C SER A 81 17.62 1.99 8.05
N ASN A 82 17.87 1.66 9.32
CA ASN A 82 17.02 2.00 10.44
C ASN A 82 17.93 2.56 11.54
N PHE A 83 17.67 3.77 12.01
CA PHE A 83 18.57 4.44 12.97
C PHE A 83 17.82 5.43 13.86
N TRP A 84 18.42 5.77 15.00
CA TRP A 84 17.97 6.90 15.82
C TRP A 84 18.58 8.20 15.28
N GLN A 85 17.76 9.25 15.12
CA GLN A 85 18.26 10.56 14.69
C GLN A 85 19.31 11.12 15.66
N ASN A 86 19.16 10.83 16.95
CA ASN A 86 20.15 11.13 17.96
C ASN A 86 21.10 9.94 18.15
N SER A 87 22.37 10.11 17.83
CA SER A 87 23.38 9.05 17.89
C SER A 87 23.61 8.50 19.30
N ALA A 88 23.23 9.23 20.36
CA ALA A 88 23.34 8.77 21.73
C ALA A 88 22.45 7.53 22.02
N ASP A 89 21.39 7.35 21.24
CA ASP A 89 20.37 6.31 21.45
C ASP A 89 20.61 5.03 20.62
N ASN A 90 21.69 4.98 19.84
CA ASN A 90 22.00 3.92 18.85
C ASN A 90 22.28 2.52 19.40
N GLN A 91 22.04 2.24 20.69
CA GLN A 91 22.36 0.95 21.29
C GLN A 91 21.20 -0.06 21.29
N VAL A 92 19.96 0.39 21.08
CA VAL A 92 18.77 -0.47 21.19
C VAL A 92 17.90 -0.35 19.95
N ILE A 93 17.48 -1.49 19.39
CA ILE A 93 16.49 -1.53 18.31
C ILE A 93 15.18 -0.95 18.86
N SER A 94 14.61 0.05 18.16
CA SER A 94 13.34 0.64 18.59
C SER A 94 12.23 -0.42 18.67
N PRO A 95 11.31 -0.33 19.65
CA PRO A 95 10.13 -1.17 19.69
C PRO A 95 9.26 -1.02 18.42
N ASN A 96 9.45 0.03 17.63
CA ASN A 96 8.76 0.23 16.35
C ASN A 96 9.26 -0.69 15.22
N GLY A 97 10.29 -1.50 15.47
CA GLY A 97 10.80 -2.53 14.55
C GLY A 97 11.71 -1.98 13.45
N THR A 98 12.05 -2.83 12.47
CA THR A 98 12.97 -2.49 11.37
C THR A 98 12.32 -2.76 10.02
N VAL A 99 12.49 -1.84 9.08
CA VAL A 99 12.20 -2.11 7.66
C VAL A 99 13.36 -2.94 7.12
N GLU A 100 13.06 -4.17 6.72
CA GLU A 100 14.02 -5.10 6.11
C GLU A 100 14.20 -4.77 4.63
N PRO A 101 15.44 -4.78 4.10
CA PRO A 101 15.69 -4.56 2.68
C PRO A 101 14.85 -5.44 1.75
N GLU A 102 14.61 -6.70 2.13
CA GLU A 102 13.85 -7.69 1.35
C GLU A 102 12.35 -7.37 1.26
N LYS A 103 11.85 -6.49 2.14
CA LYS A 103 10.46 -6.05 2.19
C LYS A 103 10.23 -4.71 1.46
N VAL A 104 11.29 -4.10 0.92
CA VAL A 104 11.20 -2.93 0.05
C VAL A 104 11.27 -3.40 -1.40
N ARG A 105 10.31 -2.99 -2.22
CA ARG A 105 10.16 -3.47 -3.60
C ARG A 105 10.03 -2.31 -4.57
N VAL A 106 10.61 -2.47 -5.75
CA VAL A 106 10.37 -1.57 -6.89
C VAL A 106 9.64 -2.35 -7.97
N ILE A 107 8.38 -2.01 -8.20
CA ILE A 107 7.54 -2.68 -9.18
C ILE A 107 7.43 -1.76 -10.40
N HIS A 108 7.62 -2.33 -11.60
CA HIS A 108 7.54 -1.58 -12.85
C HIS A 108 6.44 -2.18 -13.74
N TYR A 109 5.43 -1.36 -14.02
CA TYR A 109 4.35 -1.62 -14.97
C TYR A 109 4.56 -0.77 -16.23
N PRO A 110 3.91 -1.07 -17.37
CA PRO A 110 4.05 -0.27 -18.59
C PRO A 110 3.73 1.22 -18.42
N ASP A 111 2.85 1.56 -17.48
CA ASP A 111 2.31 2.90 -17.26
C ASP A 111 2.63 3.48 -15.87
N CYS A 112 3.27 2.73 -14.98
CA CYS A 112 3.66 3.24 -13.66
C CYS A 112 4.87 2.50 -13.09
N GLN A 113 5.57 3.16 -12.17
CA GLN A 113 6.64 2.56 -11.40
C GLN A 113 6.39 2.87 -9.93
N GLN A 114 6.37 1.85 -9.09
CA GLN A 114 5.99 1.95 -7.70
C GLN A 114 7.13 1.48 -6.81
N LEU A 115 7.51 2.30 -5.84
CA LEU A 115 8.32 1.87 -4.70
C LEU A 115 7.37 1.57 -3.54
N VAL A 116 7.42 0.35 -3.02
CA VAL A 116 6.53 -0.14 -1.97
C VAL A 116 7.33 -0.65 -0.80
N PHE A 117 6.92 -0.31 0.42
CA PHE A 117 7.43 -0.92 1.64
C PHE A 117 6.35 -0.89 2.74
N HIS A 118 6.50 -1.76 3.74
CA HIS A 118 5.64 -1.76 4.92
C HIS A 118 6.40 -1.22 6.12
N MET A 119 5.75 -0.37 6.88
CA MET A 119 6.16 -0.01 8.23
C MET A 119 6.09 -1.28 9.11
N PRO A 120 7.04 -1.48 10.05
CA PRO A 120 7.10 -2.75 10.79
C PRO A 120 5.95 -2.93 11.78
N ARG A 121 5.18 -1.87 12.04
CA ARG A 121 4.00 -1.82 12.90
C ARG A 121 2.97 -0.85 12.32
N TYR A 122 1.74 -0.92 12.84
CA TYR A 122 0.70 0.07 12.58
C TYR A 122 1.24 1.49 12.80
N ALA A 123 1.27 2.29 11.74
CA ALA A 123 2.07 3.52 11.67
C ALA A 123 1.22 4.79 11.58
N TRP A 124 -0.04 4.73 12.01
CA TRP A 124 -0.93 5.90 12.01
C TRP A 124 -0.40 7.06 12.88
N ASP A 125 0.32 6.71 13.95
CA ASP A 125 0.90 7.66 14.89
C ASP A 125 2.40 7.89 14.61
N ALA A 126 2.91 7.39 13.48
CA ALA A 126 4.26 7.70 13.04
C ALA A 126 4.39 9.20 12.71
N GLY A 127 5.62 9.68 12.68
CA GLY A 127 5.96 11.09 12.48
C GLY A 127 5.80 11.51 11.03
N THR A 128 6.91 11.90 10.41
CA THR A 128 6.94 12.53 9.09
C THR A 128 7.45 11.53 8.04
N PHE A 129 6.79 11.52 6.90
CA PHE A 129 7.30 10.96 5.65
C PHE A 129 7.95 12.09 4.86
N ARG A 130 9.20 11.89 4.43
CA ARG A 130 9.96 12.86 3.65
C ARG A 130 10.65 12.18 2.48
N LEU A 131 10.39 12.66 1.26
CA LEU A 131 11.08 12.26 0.04
C LEU A 131 11.95 13.43 -0.45
N THR A 132 13.25 13.17 -0.63
CA THR A 132 14.24 14.18 -0.98
C THR A 132 15.07 13.74 -2.18
N ASN A 133 15.26 14.60 -3.18
CA ASN A 133 16.35 14.43 -4.15
C ASN A 133 17.66 14.76 -3.42
N THR A 134 18.46 13.74 -3.17
CA THR A 134 19.66 13.81 -2.33
C THR A 134 20.81 14.56 -3.01
N CYS A 135 20.80 14.65 -4.35
CA CYS A 135 21.82 15.39 -5.08
C CYS A 135 21.57 16.90 -4.97
N SER A 136 20.36 17.36 -5.30
CA SER A 136 19.94 18.77 -5.25
C SER A 136 19.58 19.26 -3.83
N GLN A 137 19.31 18.34 -2.91
CA GLN A 137 18.74 18.58 -1.58
C GLN A 137 17.32 19.17 -1.61
N GLU A 138 16.62 18.99 -2.73
CA GLU A 138 15.23 19.39 -2.90
C GLU A 138 14.30 18.41 -2.16
N VAL A 139 13.43 18.95 -1.32
CA VAL A 139 12.36 18.18 -0.68
C VAL A 139 11.18 18.14 -1.65
N ILE A 140 10.90 16.95 -2.17
CA ILE A 140 9.85 16.72 -3.16
C ILE A 140 8.50 16.57 -2.47
N GLU A 141 8.51 15.90 -1.31
CA GLU A 141 7.31 15.63 -0.53
C GLU A 141 7.67 15.55 0.95
N GLU A 142 6.89 16.22 1.79
CA GLU A 142 7.00 16.14 3.25
C GLU A 142 5.61 16.25 3.86
N LYS A 143 5.17 15.20 4.57
CA LYS A 143 3.85 15.16 5.21
C LYS A 143 3.82 14.14 6.35
N PRO A 144 2.81 14.13 7.22
CA PRO A 144 2.62 13.07 8.21
C PRO A 144 2.56 11.66 7.57
N VAL A 145 3.20 10.66 8.17
CA VAL A 145 3.21 9.28 7.64
C VAL A 145 1.79 8.76 7.38
N ARG A 146 0.84 9.05 8.27
CA ARG A 146 -0.58 8.65 8.13
C ARG A 146 -1.24 9.09 6.81
N GLU A 147 -0.78 10.20 6.21
CA GLU A 147 -1.29 10.71 4.93
C GLU A 147 -0.64 10.01 3.73
N ARG A 148 0.34 9.14 3.96
CA ARG A 148 0.93 8.26 2.95
C ARG A 148 0.68 6.78 3.15
N LEU A 149 0.02 6.40 4.23
CA LEU A 149 -0.35 5.01 4.45
C LEU A 149 -1.46 4.59 3.47
N ASN A 150 -1.28 3.42 2.88
CA ASN A 150 -2.33 2.62 2.28
C ASN A 150 -2.67 1.52 3.30
N GLY A 151 -3.82 1.65 3.96
CA GLY A 151 -4.15 0.82 5.13
C GLY A 151 -3.36 1.24 6.37
N GLY A 152 -2.89 0.27 7.16
CA GLY A 152 -2.24 0.53 8.46
C GLY A 152 -0.71 0.62 8.44
N THR A 153 -0.05 0.06 7.43
CA THR A 153 1.42 -0.09 7.41
C THR A 153 2.07 0.18 6.06
N MET A 154 1.36 0.01 4.95
CA MET A 154 1.96 0.05 3.62
C MET A 154 2.15 1.50 3.16
N ILE A 155 3.30 1.80 2.56
CA ILE A 155 3.57 3.06 1.85
C ILE A 155 3.89 2.71 0.40
N LEU A 156 3.21 3.41 -0.52
CA LEU A 156 3.36 3.24 -1.96
C LEU A 156 3.68 4.60 -2.60
N THR A 157 4.79 4.66 -3.32
CA THR A 157 5.25 5.87 -4.00
C THR A 157 5.35 5.62 -5.49
N ASN A 158 4.54 6.33 -6.28
CA ASN A 158 4.71 6.36 -7.73
C ASN A 158 5.97 7.16 -8.09
N THR A 159 7.00 6.49 -8.61
CA THR A 159 8.28 7.08 -8.98
C THR A 159 8.39 7.44 -10.47
N LEU A 160 7.32 7.27 -11.25
CA LEU A 160 7.29 7.68 -12.66
C LEU A 160 7.46 9.20 -12.87
N PRO A 161 6.87 10.08 -12.04
CA PRO A 161 7.02 11.53 -12.22
C PRO A 161 8.41 12.07 -11.89
N TYR A 162 9.27 11.28 -11.24
CA TYR A 162 10.56 11.76 -10.75
C TYR A 162 11.66 11.62 -11.82
N PRO A 163 12.46 12.69 -12.05
CA PRO A 163 13.56 12.65 -13.02
C PRO A 163 14.63 11.63 -12.62
N PRO A 164 15.50 11.20 -13.56
CA PRO A 164 16.70 10.47 -13.21
C PRO A 164 17.52 11.22 -12.16
N GLY A 165 17.90 10.54 -11.08
CA GLY A 165 18.49 11.18 -9.91
C GLY A 165 18.65 10.26 -8.71
N PHE A 166 19.00 10.88 -7.58
CA PHE A 166 19.30 10.20 -6.31
C PHE A 166 18.25 10.55 -5.28
N TYR A 167 17.60 9.56 -4.68
CA TYR A 167 16.46 9.80 -3.82
C TYR A 167 16.62 9.13 -2.48
N THR A 168 16.14 9.81 -1.44
CA THR A 168 16.04 9.29 -0.09
C THR A 168 14.61 9.47 0.40
N ILE A 169 14.00 8.39 0.86
CA ILE A 169 12.77 8.40 1.65
C ILE A 169 13.15 8.22 3.12
N GLU A 170 12.63 9.08 3.98
CA GLU A 170 12.70 8.94 5.43
C GLU A 170 11.29 8.88 6.01
N ALA A 171 11.03 7.88 6.86
CA ALA A 171 9.81 7.78 7.65
C ALA A 171 10.22 7.70 9.12
N ASN A 172 10.01 8.78 9.88
CA ASN A 172 10.38 8.84 11.28
C ASN A 172 9.20 8.54 12.20
N TRP A 173 9.52 8.15 13.42
CA TRP A 173 8.61 8.00 14.54
C TRP A 173 8.79 9.16 15.53
N PRO A 174 7.78 9.43 16.39
CA PRO A 174 7.87 10.50 17.39
C PRO A 174 9.00 10.28 18.42
N ASP A 175 9.44 9.05 18.62
CA ASP A 175 10.56 8.71 19.51
C ASP A 175 11.93 9.08 18.90
N GLY A 176 11.99 9.40 17.60
CA GLY A 176 13.22 9.70 16.87
C GLY A 176 13.78 8.51 16.08
N TRP A 177 13.14 7.34 16.14
CA TRP A 177 13.49 6.21 15.27
C TRP A 177 13.13 6.53 13.82
N THR A 178 14.03 6.27 12.88
CA THR A 178 13.83 6.61 11.47
C THR A 178 14.18 5.45 10.57
N HIS A 179 13.27 5.16 9.65
CA HIS A 179 13.52 4.28 8.51
C HIS A 179 13.97 5.11 7.32
N ARG A 180 15.08 4.73 6.69
CA ARG A 180 15.62 5.40 5.51
C ARG A 180 15.79 4.42 4.37
N ILE A 181 15.24 4.77 3.22
CA ILE A 181 15.30 4.01 1.98
C ILE A 181 15.96 4.90 0.93
N GLN A 182 17.06 4.43 0.35
CA GLN A 182 17.80 5.12 -0.71
C GLN A 182 17.65 4.36 -2.02
N PHE A 183 17.43 5.11 -3.11
CA PHE A 183 17.34 4.53 -4.44
C PHE A 183 17.84 5.49 -5.52
N ILE A 184 18.25 4.92 -6.65
CA ILE A 184 18.68 5.65 -7.83
C ILE A 184 17.62 5.47 -8.92
N LYS A 185 17.12 6.57 -9.48
CA LYS A 185 16.32 6.57 -10.71
C LYS A 185 17.27 6.76 -11.89
N PHE A 186 17.33 5.77 -12.78
CA PHE A 186 18.19 5.82 -13.97
C PHE A 186 17.52 6.57 -15.13
N THR A 187 18.28 6.90 -16.16
CA THR A 187 17.69 7.30 -17.45
C THR A 187 17.00 6.10 -18.10
N GLU A 188 15.99 6.33 -18.95
CA GLU A 188 15.33 5.25 -19.69
C GLU A 188 16.34 4.38 -20.46
N GLY A 189 16.08 3.07 -20.48
CA GLY A 189 16.97 2.09 -21.08
C GLY A 189 18.18 1.72 -20.22
N PHE A 190 18.33 2.32 -19.03
CA PHE A 190 19.34 1.94 -18.04
C PHE A 190 18.71 1.36 -16.77
N PRO A 191 19.43 0.48 -16.07
CA PRO A 191 20.72 -0.11 -16.47
C PRO A 191 20.50 -1.24 -17.52
N LYS A 192 21.43 -1.39 -18.49
CA LYS A 192 21.45 -2.37 -19.59
C LYS A 192 22.14 -3.68 -19.22
N ALA A 193 21.53 -4.83 -19.50
CA ALA A 193 22.21 -6.12 -19.33
C ALA A 193 23.35 -6.30 -20.37
N PRO A 194 24.44 -7.05 -20.07
CA PRO A 194 24.74 -7.75 -18.80
C PRO A 194 25.47 -6.87 -17.77
N PHE A 195 25.28 -7.18 -16.49
CA PHE A 195 25.83 -6.44 -15.35
C PHE A 195 27.05 -7.14 -14.77
N GLU A 196 28.14 -7.16 -15.52
CA GLU A 196 29.42 -7.61 -14.98
C GLU A 196 29.76 -6.71 -13.77
N ASN A 197 29.95 -7.32 -12.60
CA ASN A 197 30.29 -6.66 -11.32
C ASN A 197 29.21 -5.90 -10.55
N ALA A 198 27.94 -5.93 -10.97
CA ALA A 198 26.90 -5.27 -10.16
C ALA A 198 26.65 -6.02 -8.84
N PRO A 199 26.45 -5.29 -7.71
CA PRO A 199 26.19 -5.90 -6.42
C PRO A 199 24.85 -6.66 -6.40
N GLY A 200 24.69 -7.58 -5.44
CA GLY A 200 23.60 -8.55 -5.43
C GLY A 200 22.19 -7.94 -5.40
N ASN A 201 22.02 -6.84 -4.66
CA ASN A 201 20.79 -6.02 -4.64
C ASN A 201 20.45 -5.48 -6.04
N PHE A 202 21.45 -4.99 -6.76
CA PHE A 202 21.33 -4.47 -8.12
C PHE A 202 20.90 -5.55 -9.11
N ARG A 203 21.45 -6.77 -8.97
CA ARG A 203 21.05 -7.92 -9.80
C ARG A 203 19.59 -8.32 -9.60
N ARG A 204 19.06 -8.23 -8.37
CA ARG A 204 17.64 -8.53 -8.06
C ARG A 204 16.70 -7.52 -8.73
N ALA A 205 16.95 -6.23 -8.53
CA ALA A 205 16.13 -5.16 -9.11
C ALA A 205 16.04 -5.22 -10.64
N ILE A 206 17.09 -5.71 -11.33
CA ILE A 206 17.15 -5.66 -12.79
C ILE A 206 16.72 -6.96 -13.48
N ARG A 207 16.80 -8.12 -12.83
CA ARG A 207 16.39 -9.40 -13.44
C ARG A 207 14.90 -9.50 -13.75
N ASN A 208 14.09 -8.48 -13.45
CA ASN A 208 12.63 -8.58 -13.43
C ASN A 208 12.12 -9.71 -12.49
N GLU A 209 13.00 -10.25 -11.64
CA GLU A 209 12.69 -11.26 -10.61
C GLU A 209 12.15 -10.61 -9.33
N GLU A 210 12.02 -9.28 -9.29
CA GLU A 210 11.19 -8.58 -8.30
C GLU A 210 9.69 -8.73 -8.64
N VAL A 211 9.24 -9.97 -8.43
CA VAL A 211 7.93 -10.37 -7.93
C VAL A 211 6.71 -9.81 -8.70
N HIS A 212 6.36 -10.51 -9.78
CA HIS A 212 4.96 -10.99 -9.83
C HIS A 212 4.67 -11.69 -8.50
N LEU A 213 3.70 -11.16 -7.75
CA LEU A 213 3.09 -11.67 -6.52
C LEU A 213 3.63 -13.04 -6.03
N LEU A 214 4.34 -13.02 -4.89
CA LEU A 214 4.61 -14.13 -3.98
C LEU A 214 5.21 -15.40 -4.61
N HIS A 215 6.35 -15.89 -4.09
CA HIS A 215 6.46 -17.34 -4.00
C HIS A 215 5.35 -17.77 -3.05
N GLU A 216 4.35 -18.50 -3.55
CA GLU A 216 3.54 -19.34 -2.68
C GLU A 216 4.53 -20.12 -1.81
N PRO A 217 4.37 -20.16 -0.48
CA PRO A 217 5.00 -21.25 0.26
C PRO A 217 4.56 -22.52 -0.46
N GLU A 218 5.51 -23.37 -0.87
CA GLU A 218 5.15 -24.69 -1.36
C GLU A 218 4.11 -25.25 -0.38
N PRO A 219 2.95 -25.72 -0.86
CA PRO A 219 1.93 -26.21 0.04
C PRO A 219 2.62 -27.23 0.94
N GLU A 220 2.65 -26.96 2.25
CA GLU A 220 2.94 -28.01 3.21
C GLU A 220 1.88 -29.06 2.93
N ILE A 221 2.30 -30.15 2.29
CA ILE A 221 1.49 -31.35 2.17
C ILE A 221 1.37 -31.87 3.60
N VAL A 222 0.38 -31.37 4.33
CA VAL A 222 -0.08 -32.01 5.55
C VAL A 222 -0.99 -33.14 5.09
N GLU A 223 -0.37 -34.25 4.69
CA GLU A 223 -1.07 -35.51 4.54
C GLU A 223 -1.64 -35.89 5.92
N GLY A 224 -2.97 -35.93 5.99
CA GLY A 224 -3.74 -36.14 7.20
C GLY A 224 -3.56 -37.53 7.80
N VAL A 225 -2.49 -37.71 8.56
CA VAL A 225 -2.30 -38.86 9.43
C VAL A 225 -1.75 -38.37 10.76
N THR A 226 -2.46 -38.67 11.86
CA THR A 226 -1.88 -38.52 13.20
C THR A 226 -0.66 -39.45 13.34
N ALA A 227 0.27 -39.17 14.25
CA ALA A 227 1.46 -40.00 14.50
C ALA A 227 1.17 -41.51 14.78
N ASN A 228 -0.11 -41.89 14.93
CA ASN A 228 -0.58 -43.24 15.18
C ASN A 228 -1.42 -43.86 14.04
N GLY A 229 -1.50 -43.25 12.85
CA GLY A 229 -2.15 -43.87 11.69
C GLY A 229 -3.69 -43.77 11.64
N THR A 230 -4.33 -42.97 12.50
CA THR A 230 -5.79 -42.90 12.58
C THR A 230 -6.35 -41.79 11.67
N PRO A 231 -7.36 -42.06 10.80
CA PRO A 231 -8.05 -41.05 10.02
C PRO A 231 -8.80 -40.06 10.92
N ILE A 232 -8.74 -38.76 10.61
CA ILE A 232 -9.51 -37.72 11.30
C ILE A 232 -11.00 -37.89 10.93
N PRO A 233 -11.93 -37.98 11.90
CA PRO A 233 -13.34 -38.14 11.59
C PRO A 233 -13.88 -36.89 10.88
N ASP A 234 -14.61 -37.12 9.79
CA ASP A 234 -15.35 -36.11 9.04
C ASP A 234 -16.39 -35.42 9.95
N THR A 235 -16.11 -34.19 10.36
CA THR A 235 -17.07 -33.31 11.03
C THR A 235 -17.89 -32.55 10.00
N SER A 236 -18.66 -33.28 9.18
CA SER A 236 -19.78 -32.67 8.46
C SER A 236 -20.85 -32.29 9.48
N PHE A 237 -20.95 -30.98 9.75
CA PHE A 237 -22.01 -30.38 10.55
C PHE A 237 -23.37 -30.78 9.98
N ARG A 238 -24.07 -31.66 10.70
CA ARG A 238 -25.51 -31.90 10.52
C ARG A 238 -26.26 -30.62 10.87
N ARG A 239 -27.00 -30.08 9.89
CA ARG A 239 -28.10 -29.14 10.12
C ARG A 239 -29.32 -29.96 10.55
N ASP A 240 -29.64 -29.93 11.83
CA ASP A 240 -30.97 -30.28 12.32
C ASP A 240 -31.41 -29.19 13.31
N ASP A 241 -32.62 -28.69 13.08
CA ASP A 241 -33.49 -27.84 13.92
C ASP A 241 -32.98 -26.50 14.45
N ASP A 242 -33.50 -25.41 13.86
CA ASP A 242 -33.91 -24.22 14.61
C ASP A 242 -35.14 -23.59 13.92
N ARG A 243 -36.32 -23.99 14.42
CA ARG A 243 -37.56 -23.23 14.29
C ARG A 243 -37.64 -22.23 15.44
N GLU A 244 -38.16 -21.04 15.14
CA GLU A 244 -38.63 -20.01 16.07
C GLU A 244 -37.55 -19.13 16.75
N TYR A 245 -36.95 -18.22 15.98
CA TYR A 245 -36.51 -16.94 16.51
C TYR A 245 -37.39 -15.80 15.97
N THR A 246 -38.32 -15.32 16.79
CA THR A 246 -39.02 -14.05 16.58
C THR A 246 -38.31 -12.94 17.34
N SER A 247 -37.70 -12.00 16.62
CA SER A 247 -37.09 -10.81 17.21
C SER A 247 -38.16 -9.94 17.92
N PRO A 248 -37.90 -9.36 19.12
CA PRO A 248 -38.88 -8.58 19.87
C PRO A 248 -39.08 -7.13 19.38
N ALA A 249 -38.50 -6.73 18.25
CA ALA A 249 -38.57 -5.36 17.76
C ALA A 249 -39.45 -5.24 16.51
N CYS A 250 -40.55 -4.50 16.65
CA CYS A 250 -41.40 -3.94 15.58
C CYS A 250 -42.38 -4.90 14.87
N SER A 251 -43.50 -5.21 15.54
CA SER A 251 -44.73 -5.66 14.88
C SER A 251 -45.52 -4.48 14.30
N LEU A 252 -45.05 -3.94 13.16
CA LEU A 252 -45.80 -2.97 12.37
C LEU A 252 -46.90 -3.70 11.58
N ARG A 253 -48.17 -3.39 11.86
CA ARG A 253 -49.31 -4.01 11.17
C ARG A 253 -49.78 -3.11 10.02
N MET A 254 -49.35 -3.44 8.80
CA MET A 254 -49.91 -2.81 7.60
C MET A 254 -51.20 -3.51 7.19
N VAL A 255 -52.29 -2.74 7.09
CA VAL A 255 -53.55 -3.21 6.50
C VAL A 255 -53.65 -2.61 5.11
N GLN A 256 -53.66 -3.46 4.08
CA GLN A 256 -53.80 -3.05 2.70
C GLN A 256 -55.26 -3.26 2.28
N ASP A 257 -56.01 -2.16 2.16
CA ASP A 257 -57.30 -2.17 1.47
C ASP A 257 -57.12 -1.50 0.10
N SER A 258 -57.87 -1.98 -0.87
CA SER A 258 -57.60 -1.92 -2.31
C SER A 258 -57.40 -0.53 -2.95
N ASN A 259 -57.47 0.58 -2.21
CA ASN A 259 -57.08 1.91 -2.67
C ASN A 259 -56.61 2.88 -1.55
N ASP A 260 -56.37 2.42 -0.30
CA ASP A 260 -56.03 3.33 0.80
C ASP A 260 -55.00 2.72 1.77
N HIS A 261 -53.87 3.40 1.99
CA HIS A 261 -52.78 2.94 2.85
C HIS A 261 -52.89 3.63 4.22
N ARG A 262 -53.46 2.94 5.21
CA ARG A 262 -53.61 3.47 6.57
C ARG A 262 -52.53 2.85 7.47
N LEU A 263 -51.71 3.71 8.07
CA LEU A 263 -50.65 3.33 9.02
C LEU A 263 -51.12 3.54 10.46
N PHE A 264 -51.00 2.49 11.26
CA PHE A 264 -51.32 2.51 12.69
C PHE A 264 -50.04 2.31 13.49
N ASP A 265 -49.89 3.05 14.59
CA ASP A 265 -48.82 2.81 15.55
C ASP A 265 -49.10 1.58 16.44
N TYR A 266 -48.16 1.25 17.33
CA TYR A 266 -48.29 0.13 18.27
C TYR A 266 -49.41 0.32 19.32
N THR A 267 -50.02 1.50 19.39
CA THR A 267 -51.19 1.81 20.23
C THR A 267 -52.50 1.76 19.45
N GLY A 268 -52.46 1.51 18.13
CA GLY A 268 -53.62 1.46 17.26
C GLY A 268 -54.10 2.83 16.80
N ARG A 269 -53.29 3.89 16.95
CA ARG A 269 -53.65 5.25 16.53
C ARG A 269 -53.22 5.48 15.07
N GLU A 270 -54.15 6.01 14.26
CA GLU A 270 -53.90 6.31 12.85
C GLU A 270 -52.97 7.52 12.69
N ILE A 271 -51.93 7.36 11.87
CA ILE A 271 -50.92 8.40 11.61
C ILE A 271 -51.38 9.26 10.40
N PRO A 272 -51.53 10.60 10.54
CA PRO A 272 -52.02 11.45 9.46
C PRO A 272 -51.12 11.47 8.21
N THR A 273 -51.72 11.26 7.04
CA THR A 273 -51.10 11.06 5.71
C THR A 273 -50.61 12.34 5.02
N GLY A 274 -50.04 13.29 5.78
CA GLY A 274 -49.34 14.47 5.23
C GLY A 274 -47.85 14.21 4.91
N ILE A 275 -47.38 12.99 5.16
CA ILE A 275 -45.98 12.59 4.98
C ILE A 275 -45.86 11.93 3.62
N ASP A 276 -44.91 12.39 2.80
CA ASP A 276 -44.48 11.72 1.57
C ASP A 276 -44.05 10.29 1.94
N VAL A 277 -44.96 9.34 1.71
CA VAL A 277 -44.83 7.94 2.13
C VAL A 277 -43.61 7.29 1.49
N GLU A 278 -43.21 7.72 0.28
CA GLU A 278 -42.02 7.21 -0.40
C GLU A 278 -40.75 7.75 0.25
N LYS A 279 -40.70 9.04 0.56
CA LYS A 279 -39.57 9.63 1.30
C LYS A 279 -39.43 9.02 2.69
N PHE A 280 -40.55 8.84 3.41
CA PHE A 280 -40.54 8.24 4.75
C PHE A 280 -40.19 6.76 4.71
N LYS A 281 -40.74 5.97 3.77
CA LYS A 281 -40.31 4.58 3.57
C LYS A 281 -38.84 4.51 3.24
N LYS A 282 -38.31 5.37 2.36
CA LYS A 282 -36.89 5.38 2.00
C LYS A 282 -36.02 5.71 3.22
N GLU A 283 -36.40 6.72 4.01
CA GLU A 283 -35.68 7.10 5.22
C GLU A 283 -35.73 5.99 6.28
N LEU A 284 -36.91 5.39 6.49
CA LEU A 284 -37.11 4.34 7.47
C LEU A 284 -36.40 3.04 7.06
N MET A 285 -36.48 2.64 5.78
CA MET A 285 -35.77 1.48 5.25
C MET A 285 -34.25 1.69 5.29
N SER A 286 -33.74 2.90 5.03
CA SER A 286 -32.30 3.20 5.16
C SER A 286 -31.80 3.19 6.60
N ARG A 287 -32.69 3.40 7.58
CA ARG A 287 -32.35 3.33 9.01
C ARG A 287 -32.28 1.88 9.53
N PHE A 288 -33.01 0.96 8.92
CA PHE A 288 -33.13 -0.41 9.42
C PHE A 288 -32.42 -1.46 8.56
N PHE A 289 -32.13 -1.17 7.29
CA PHE A 289 -31.47 -2.13 6.41
C PHE A 289 -30.11 -1.60 5.99
N PRO A 290 -29.03 -2.38 6.20
CA PRO A 290 -27.72 -2.00 5.73
C PRO A 290 -27.69 -1.91 4.21
N THR A 291 -26.91 -0.97 3.69
CA THR A 291 -26.70 -0.76 2.25
C THR A 291 -25.22 -0.53 1.96
N LEU A 292 -24.80 -0.84 0.73
CA LEU A 292 -23.44 -0.57 0.24
C LEU A 292 -23.47 0.48 -0.88
N GLU A 293 -22.50 1.39 -0.86
CA GLU A 293 -22.17 2.25 -1.99
C GLU A 293 -20.73 2.00 -2.43
N TYR A 294 -20.49 2.02 -3.73
CA TYR A 294 -19.19 1.71 -4.33
C TYR A 294 -18.62 2.95 -5.03
N THR A 295 -17.33 3.18 -4.84
CA THR A 295 -16.53 4.06 -5.68
C THR A 295 -15.43 3.27 -6.35
N GLN A 296 -15.02 3.71 -7.53
CA GLN A 296 -13.92 3.14 -8.28
C GLN A 296 -13.01 4.26 -8.77
N ASP A 297 -11.74 4.15 -8.44
CA ASP A 297 -10.65 4.99 -8.92
C ASP A 297 -9.51 4.11 -9.45
N GLY A 298 -9.47 3.96 -10.78
CA GLY A 298 -8.53 3.07 -11.46
C GLY A 298 -8.72 1.60 -11.09
N ARG A 299 -7.72 1.03 -10.41
CA ARG A 299 -7.65 -0.39 -10.02
C ARG A 299 -8.20 -0.69 -8.62
N GLY A 300 -8.73 0.30 -7.93
CA GLY A 300 -9.35 0.13 -6.61
C GLY A 300 -10.43 1.15 -6.35
N GLY A 301 -10.78 1.34 -5.10
CA GLY A 301 -11.75 2.34 -4.66
C GLY A 301 -12.20 2.12 -3.22
N SER A 302 -13.39 2.58 -2.89
CA SER A 302 -13.98 2.45 -1.56
C SER A 302 -15.35 1.78 -1.62
N ILE A 303 -15.68 1.03 -0.57
CA ILE A 303 -17.01 0.50 -0.29
C ILE A 303 -17.50 1.17 0.99
N TYR A 304 -18.64 1.85 0.92
CA TYR A 304 -19.26 2.51 2.06
C TYR A 304 -20.42 1.67 2.58
N TYR A 305 -20.26 1.07 3.75
CA TYR A 305 -21.34 0.44 4.50
C TYR A 305 -22.14 1.51 5.25
N LYS A 306 -23.47 1.50 5.09
CA LYS A 306 -24.39 2.43 5.74
C LYS A 306 -25.53 1.70 6.43
N GLU A 307 -25.74 1.98 7.71
CA GLU A 307 -26.82 1.43 8.53
C GLU A 307 -27.23 2.46 9.59
N GLY A 308 -28.36 3.15 9.39
CA GLY A 308 -28.74 4.26 10.26
C GLY A 308 -27.66 5.36 10.27
N ASP A 309 -27.13 5.67 11.45
CA ASP A 309 -26.04 6.66 11.62
C ASP A 309 -24.64 6.06 11.44
N ILE A 310 -24.52 4.73 11.28
CA ILE A 310 -23.25 4.05 11.08
C ILE A 310 -22.83 4.23 9.62
N LYS A 311 -21.62 4.75 9.42
CA LYS A 311 -20.95 4.82 8.12
C LYS A 311 -19.53 4.29 8.26
N ILE A 312 -19.24 3.17 7.60
CA ILE A 312 -17.91 2.55 7.59
C ILE A 312 -17.38 2.56 6.16
N GLU A 313 -16.13 2.95 5.99
CA GLU A 313 -15.43 2.92 4.71
C GLU A 313 -14.44 1.76 4.68
N PHE A 314 -14.51 0.95 3.63
CA PHE A 314 -13.57 -0.13 3.35
C PHE A 314 -12.87 0.15 2.02
N GLY A 315 -11.54 0.18 2.02
CA GLY A 315 -10.78 0.24 0.76
C GLY A 315 -10.86 -1.09 0.03
N TRP A 316 -10.83 -1.08 -1.30
CA TRP A 316 -10.72 -2.29 -2.11
C TRP A 316 -9.79 -2.10 -3.31
N GLU A 317 -9.23 -3.20 -3.81
CA GLU A 317 -8.44 -3.24 -5.04
C GLU A 317 -8.67 -4.52 -5.85
N PHE A 318 -8.43 -4.47 -7.16
CA PHE A 318 -8.44 -5.69 -7.99
C PHE A 318 -7.31 -6.62 -7.61
N GLY A 319 -7.66 -7.87 -7.30
CA GLY A 319 -6.72 -8.94 -7.03
C GLY A 319 -6.02 -9.47 -8.31
N GLY A 320 -5.04 -10.35 -8.10
CA GLY A 320 -4.41 -11.14 -9.16
C GLY A 320 -4.86 -12.60 -9.14
N PHE A 321 -4.52 -13.33 -10.20
CA PHE A 321 -4.77 -14.78 -10.32
C PHE A 321 -6.24 -15.18 -10.13
N ASN A 322 -6.56 -15.97 -9.10
CA ASN A 322 -7.92 -16.41 -8.80
C ASN A 322 -8.73 -15.40 -7.97
N THR A 323 -8.08 -14.34 -7.48
CA THR A 323 -8.73 -13.29 -6.69
C THR A 323 -9.22 -12.17 -7.59
N VAL A 324 -10.51 -11.90 -7.54
CA VAL A 324 -11.17 -10.82 -8.29
C VAL A 324 -10.95 -9.48 -7.59
N VAL A 325 -11.24 -9.41 -6.29
CA VAL A 325 -11.12 -8.20 -5.48
C VAL A 325 -10.59 -8.55 -4.10
N ILE A 326 -9.74 -7.68 -3.54
CA ILE A 326 -9.32 -7.68 -2.15
C ILE A 326 -9.96 -6.47 -1.47
N ILE A 327 -10.66 -6.70 -0.37
CA ILE A 327 -11.28 -5.65 0.46
C ILE A 327 -10.48 -5.57 1.76
N PHE A 328 -9.96 -4.39 2.08
CA PHE A 328 -9.18 -4.16 3.29
C PHE A 328 -10.12 -3.92 4.48
N ILE A 329 -9.90 -4.64 5.58
CA ILE A 329 -10.70 -4.53 6.81
C ILE A 329 -9.79 -4.32 8.03
N PRO A 330 -10.24 -3.62 9.08
CA PRO A 330 -9.47 -3.52 10.32
C PRO A 330 -9.33 -4.88 11.02
N GLU A 331 -8.13 -5.14 11.57
CA GLU A 331 -7.92 -6.25 12.51
C GLU A 331 -8.87 -6.14 13.71
N PRO A 332 -9.30 -7.26 14.34
CA PRO A 332 -10.24 -7.25 15.46
C PRO A 332 -9.88 -6.27 16.59
N LYS A 333 -8.60 -6.19 16.97
CA LYS A 333 -8.10 -5.27 18.02
C LYS A 333 -8.24 -3.78 17.67
N TYR A 334 -8.36 -3.41 16.40
CA TYR A 334 -8.49 -2.03 15.92
C TYR A 334 -9.90 -1.69 15.45
N TRP A 335 -10.81 -2.66 15.45
CA TRP A 335 -12.15 -2.54 14.87
C TRP A 335 -12.97 -1.38 15.45
N GLU A 336 -13.11 -1.31 16.77
CA GLU A 336 -13.95 -0.30 17.42
C GLU A 336 -13.39 1.11 17.20
N ALA A 337 -12.07 1.24 17.22
CA ALA A 337 -11.38 2.51 17.00
C ALA A 337 -11.54 3.02 15.55
N HIS A 338 -11.53 2.11 14.56
CA HIS A 338 -11.64 2.45 13.14
C HIS A 338 -13.08 2.67 12.69
N THR A 339 -14.01 1.83 13.15
CA THR A 339 -15.38 1.79 12.62
C THR A 339 -16.39 2.52 13.50
N GLY A 340 -16.05 2.79 14.76
CA GLY A 340 -17.00 3.29 15.76
C GLY A 340 -18.09 2.27 16.13
N THR A 341 -17.98 1.01 15.70
CA THR A 341 -18.95 -0.05 16.00
C THR A 341 -18.36 -1.08 16.97
N PRO A 342 -19.17 -1.69 17.85
CA PRO A 342 -18.68 -2.71 18.78
C PRO A 342 -18.07 -3.92 18.06
N LEU A 343 -17.00 -4.50 18.61
CA LEU A 343 -16.34 -5.67 18.04
C LEU A 343 -17.29 -6.86 17.88
N SER A 344 -18.29 -6.98 18.74
CA SER A 344 -19.34 -8.01 18.66
C SER A 344 -20.17 -7.96 17.38
N ARG A 345 -20.21 -6.81 16.68
CA ARG A 345 -20.91 -6.65 15.40
C ARG A 345 -20.03 -6.87 14.17
N ARG A 346 -18.71 -7.03 14.36
CA ARG A 346 -17.75 -7.13 13.26
C ARG A 346 -18.14 -8.22 12.27
N ASP A 347 -18.35 -9.43 12.74
CA ASP A 347 -18.57 -10.59 11.85
C ASP A 347 -19.91 -10.51 11.11
N GLU A 348 -20.94 -9.93 11.74
CA GLU A 348 -22.25 -9.65 11.11
C GLU A 348 -22.10 -8.66 9.95
N ILE A 349 -21.42 -7.53 10.20
CA ILE A 349 -21.20 -6.47 9.20
C ILE A 349 -20.36 -7.00 8.04
N LEU A 350 -19.26 -7.70 8.35
CA LEU A 350 -18.37 -8.27 7.33
C LEU A 350 -19.06 -9.36 6.51
N LYS A 351 -19.94 -10.15 7.13
CA LYS A 351 -20.77 -11.13 6.42
C LYS A 351 -21.72 -10.44 5.44
N PHE A 352 -22.46 -9.42 5.89
CA PHE A 352 -23.33 -8.65 5.00
C PHE A 352 -22.54 -8.02 3.84
N LEU A 353 -21.38 -7.41 4.14
CA LEU A 353 -20.48 -6.83 3.16
C LEU A 353 -20.12 -7.85 2.07
N CYS A 354 -19.70 -9.07 2.45
CA CYS A 354 -19.35 -10.13 1.51
C CYS A 354 -20.53 -10.56 0.64
N ASP A 355 -21.65 -10.90 1.28
CA ASP A 355 -22.83 -11.42 0.60
C ASP A 355 -23.35 -10.40 -0.43
N GLN A 356 -23.38 -9.12 -0.06
CA GLN A 356 -23.83 -8.04 -0.92
C GLN A 356 -22.85 -7.73 -2.06
N VAL A 357 -21.53 -7.69 -1.80
CA VAL A 357 -20.50 -7.50 -2.85
C VAL A 357 -20.55 -8.62 -3.89
N ILE A 358 -20.68 -9.87 -3.46
CA ILE A 358 -20.79 -11.02 -4.37
C ILE A 358 -22.08 -10.92 -5.20
N HIS A 359 -23.20 -10.55 -4.57
CA HIS A 359 -24.46 -10.38 -5.26
C HIS A 359 -24.41 -9.28 -6.35
N ASP A 360 -23.80 -8.14 -6.03
CA ASP A 360 -23.82 -6.94 -6.85
C ASP A 360 -22.74 -6.94 -7.94
N GLN A 361 -21.51 -7.33 -7.60
CA GLN A 361 -20.33 -7.11 -8.45
C GLN A 361 -19.61 -8.39 -8.88
N ALA A 362 -19.78 -9.51 -8.17
CA ALA A 362 -18.96 -10.71 -8.37
C ALA A 362 -19.78 -12.02 -8.31
N ARG A 363 -20.90 -12.07 -9.03
CA ARG A 363 -21.80 -13.24 -9.01
C ARG A 363 -21.06 -14.53 -9.35
N GLY A 364 -21.27 -15.55 -8.52
CA GLY A 364 -20.62 -16.87 -8.66
C GLY A 364 -19.27 -16.99 -7.94
N CYS A 365 -18.71 -15.89 -7.42
CA CYS A 365 -17.51 -15.92 -6.61
C CYS A 365 -17.79 -16.32 -5.15
N LYS A 366 -16.73 -16.53 -4.36
CA LYS A 366 -16.78 -16.83 -2.93
C LYS A 366 -15.89 -15.87 -2.15
N ALA A 367 -16.25 -15.57 -0.91
CA ALA A 367 -15.42 -14.78 -0.01
C ALA A 367 -14.52 -15.68 0.85
N VAL A 368 -13.26 -15.29 0.99
CA VAL A 368 -12.29 -15.85 1.94
C VAL A 368 -11.88 -14.72 2.89
N MET A 369 -12.17 -14.88 4.18
CA MET A 369 -11.86 -13.87 5.19
C MET A 369 -10.51 -14.16 5.86
N TYR A 370 -9.71 -13.11 6.03
CA TYR A 370 -8.48 -13.05 6.82
C TYR A 370 -8.67 -12.04 7.96
N ASP A 371 -7.65 -11.87 8.81
CA ASP A 371 -7.73 -10.94 9.95
C ASP A 371 -7.86 -9.47 9.50
N ASP A 372 -7.19 -9.10 8.40
CA ASP A 372 -7.05 -7.73 7.89
C ASP A 372 -7.57 -7.54 6.44
N ALA A 373 -8.08 -8.60 5.80
CA ALA A 373 -8.58 -8.53 4.44
C ALA A 373 -9.68 -9.55 4.14
N ILE A 374 -10.45 -9.30 3.09
CA ILE A 374 -11.39 -10.25 2.49
C ILE A 374 -11.04 -10.38 1.02
N SER A 375 -10.78 -11.60 0.56
CA SER A 375 -10.57 -11.90 -0.85
C SER A 375 -11.84 -12.48 -1.46
N ILE A 376 -12.32 -11.86 -2.54
CA ILE A 376 -13.38 -12.40 -3.39
C ILE A 376 -12.73 -13.20 -4.52
N VAL A 377 -12.89 -14.53 -4.52
CA VAL A 377 -12.24 -15.46 -5.43
C VAL A 377 -13.24 -16.16 -6.35
N ARG A 378 -12.83 -16.53 -7.56
CA ARG A 378 -13.69 -17.27 -8.52
C ARG A 378 -13.91 -18.72 -8.11
#